data_AF-A0A9W4QXR4-F1
#
_entry.id   AF-A0A9W4QXR4-F1
#
_cell.length_a   1.000
_cell.length_b   1.000
_cell.length_c   1.000
_cell.angle_alpha   90.00
_cell.angle_beta   90.00
_cell.angle_gamma   90.00
#
_symmetry.space_group_name_H-M   'P 1'
#
loop_
_entity.id
_entity.type
_entity.pdbx_description
1 polymer ?
#
loop_
_entity_poly.entity_id
_entity_poly.type
_entity_poly.pdbx_seq_one_letter_code
_entity_poly.pdbx_strand_id
1 'polypeptide(L)'
;MSEQDKTMTQRLSDVVTAADGLTQTVQDQIGQINSTVSAKMAEVDSKVTSAENAFDTWKESLVENINGINVYKEGNVKRFTFATTLGAGGWTGDADGPDSDYRYCANPQPPYFINMLEFISSSSFGGNGDYFKVEFLMTHRGMFASNGYTDHLIFTGTSAQDSVAGQLEIRKVANDKSVSVFISEPNNPEKEIQLTNELEGTVLPVAFRAIGQGSHKGIARIALKVDTRPHCGSTRAFRVNSEYTSVNGQPSTNRITQEKPHWES
;
A
#
# COMPACT_ATOMS: atom_id res chain seq x y z
N MET A 1 47.48 -48.76 -57.57
CA MET A 1 48.71 -49.09 -56.81
C MET A 1 48.28 -49.52 -55.42
N SER A 2 48.75 -50.67 -54.95
CA SER A 2 48.43 -51.14 -53.60
C SER A 2 49.29 -50.39 -52.57
N GLU A 3 48.81 -50.25 -51.34
CA GLU A 3 49.56 -49.67 -50.20
C GLU A 3 50.94 -50.33 -49.97
N GLN A 4 51.14 -51.54 -50.51
CA GLN A 4 52.37 -52.32 -50.37
C GLN A 4 53.52 -51.87 -51.30
N ASP A 5 53.24 -51.03 -52.31
CA ASP A 5 54.25 -50.58 -53.30
C ASP A 5 54.93 -49.24 -52.93
N LYS A 6 54.60 -48.62 -51.79
CA LYS A 6 55.14 -47.33 -51.33
C LYS A 6 56.40 -47.51 -50.46
N THR A 7 57.41 -46.67 -50.66
CA THR A 7 58.58 -46.58 -49.76
C THR A 7 58.19 -46.05 -48.38
N MET A 8 58.96 -46.37 -47.33
CA MET A 8 58.68 -45.89 -45.96
C MET A 8 58.55 -44.37 -45.88
N THR A 9 59.39 -43.63 -46.61
CA THR A 9 59.35 -42.17 -46.70
C THR A 9 58.05 -41.66 -47.31
N GLN A 10 57.52 -42.32 -48.36
CA GLN A 10 56.23 -41.97 -48.95
C GLN A 10 55.08 -42.19 -47.96
N ARG A 11 55.09 -43.32 -47.24
CA ARG A 11 54.08 -43.60 -46.21
C ARG A 11 54.12 -42.58 -45.07
N LEU A 12 55.32 -42.17 -44.63
CA LEU A 12 55.47 -41.14 -43.60
C LEU A 12 54.97 -39.77 -44.08
N SER A 13 55.25 -39.40 -45.34
CA SER A 13 54.75 -38.17 -45.95
C SER A 13 53.22 -38.14 -46.04
N ASP A 14 52.60 -39.26 -46.45
CA ASP A 14 51.15 -39.38 -46.51
C ASP A 14 50.50 -39.22 -45.12
N VAL A 15 51.11 -39.79 -44.07
CA VAL A 15 50.65 -39.63 -42.69
C VAL A 15 50.76 -38.19 -42.21
N VAL A 16 51.87 -37.50 -42.51
CA VAL A 16 52.04 -36.07 -42.16
C VAL A 16 50.98 -35.22 -42.86
N THR A 17 50.78 -35.40 -44.17
CA THR A 17 49.74 -34.68 -44.91
C THR A 17 48.33 -34.95 -44.36
N ALA A 18 48.04 -36.20 -43.98
CA ALA A 18 46.77 -36.54 -43.35
C ALA A 18 46.60 -35.90 -41.96
N ALA A 19 47.68 -35.86 -41.15
CA ALA A 19 47.67 -35.24 -39.83
C ALA A 19 47.50 -33.71 -39.91
N ASP A 20 48.15 -33.06 -40.87
CA ASP A 20 47.99 -31.62 -41.13
C ASP A 20 46.57 -31.31 -41.58
N GLY A 21 46.00 -32.12 -42.49
CA GLY A 21 44.60 -31.99 -42.91
C GLY A 21 43.60 -32.19 -41.77
N LEU A 22 43.85 -33.14 -40.87
CA LEU A 22 43.05 -33.33 -39.66
C LEU A 22 43.17 -32.13 -38.72
N THR A 23 44.38 -31.60 -38.52
CA THR A 23 44.64 -30.43 -37.67
C THR A 23 43.88 -29.21 -38.18
N GLN A 24 43.91 -28.96 -39.50
CA GLN A 24 43.14 -27.88 -40.11
C GLN A 24 41.63 -28.08 -39.91
N THR A 25 41.13 -29.29 -40.12
CA THR A 25 39.71 -29.62 -39.92
C THR A 25 39.27 -29.34 -38.47
N VAL A 26 40.10 -29.70 -37.48
CA VAL A 26 39.82 -29.43 -36.07
C VAL A 26 39.83 -27.94 -35.77
N GLN A 27 40.78 -27.18 -36.32
CA GLN A 27 40.83 -25.72 -36.16
C GLN A 27 39.59 -25.03 -36.75
N ASP A 28 39.15 -25.45 -37.94
CA ASP A 28 37.95 -24.93 -38.59
C ASP A 28 36.69 -25.24 -37.76
N GLN A 29 36.57 -26.47 -37.23
CA GLN A 29 35.47 -26.86 -36.34
C GLN A 29 35.47 -26.06 -35.03
N ILE A 30 36.64 -25.82 -34.42
CA ILE A 30 36.74 -24.96 -33.22
C ILE A 30 36.28 -23.53 -33.55
N GLY A 31 36.69 -22.98 -34.69
CA GLY A 31 36.25 -21.66 -35.14
C GLY A 31 34.73 -21.58 -35.31
N GLN A 32 34.12 -22.61 -35.92
CA GLN A 32 32.67 -22.70 -36.08
C GLN A 32 31.94 -22.83 -34.73
N ILE A 33 32.46 -23.66 -33.81
CA ILE A 33 31.91 -23.81 -32.47
C ILE A 33 31.95 -22.48 -31.72
N ASN A 34 33.11 -21.80 -31.70
CA ASN A 34 33.25 -20.53 -31.00
C ASN A 34 32.30 -19.47 -31.57
N SER A 35 32.21 -19.35 -32.89
CA SER A 35 31.27 -18.42 -33.53
C SER A 35 29.82 -18.74 -33.17
N THR A 36 29.45 -20.02 -33.20
CA THR A 36 28.09 -20.48 -32.85
C THR A 36 27.77 -20.22 -31.37
N VAL A 37 28.72 -20.51 -30.47
CA VAL A 37 28.56 -20.28 -29.02
C VAL A 37 28.42 -18.80 -28.74
N SER A 38 29.29 -17.94 -29.28
CA SER A 38 29.19 -16.49 -29.11
C SER A 38 27.87 -15.92 -29.63
N ALA A 39 27.41 -16.38 -30.80
CA ALA A 39 26.12 -15.98 -31.35
C ALA A 39 24.95 -16.42 -30.43
N LYS A 40 25.01 -17.64 -29.89
CA LYS A 40 23.98 -18.15 -28.97
C LYS A 40 23.99 -17.45 -27.62
N MET A 41 25.16 -17.10 -27.08
CA MET A 41 25.26 -16.30 -25.86
C MET A 41 24.61 -14.93 -26.04
N ALA A 42 24.92 -14.23 -27.15
CA ALA A 42 24.30 -12.94 -27.44
C ALA A 42 22.76 -13.04 -27.63
N GLU A 43 22.28 -14.13 -28.24
CA GLU A 43 20.85 -14.40 -28.37
C GLU A 43 20.18 -14.63 -26.99
N VAL A 44 20.83 -15.37 -26.09
CA VAL A 44 20.35 -15.60 -24.72
C VAL A 44 20.31 -14.29 -23.94
N ASP A 45 21.38 -13.51 -23.97
CA ASP A 45 21.45 -12.22 -23.27
C ASP A 45 20.31 -11.29 -23.72
N SER A 46 20.09 -11.19 -25.04
CA SER A 46 18.99 -10.40 -25.60
C SER A 46 17.61 -10.88 -25.12
N LYS A 47 17.40 -12.19 -25.06
CA LYS A 47 16.14 -12.78 -24.56
C LYS A 47 15.93 -12.51 -23.07
N VAL A 48 16.98 -12.60 -22.27
CA VAL A 48 16.93 -12.31 -20.82
C VAL A 48 16.58 -10.85 -20.60
N THR A 49 17.29 -9.92 -21.23
CA THR A 49 16.99 -8.47 -21.10
C THR A 49 15.57 -8.13 -21.55
N SER A 50 15.10 -8.73 -22.66
CA SER A 50 13.72 -8.52 -23.11
C SER A 50 12.70 -9.05 -22.12
N ALA A 51 12.98 -10.19 -21.46
CA ALA A 51 12.09 -10.79 -20.47
C ALA A 51 12.05 -9.97 -19.17
N GLU A 52 13.20 -9.48 -18.70
CA GLU A 52 13.30 -8.58 -17.53
C GLU A 52 12.48 -7.31 -17.74
N ASN A 53 12.64 -6.64 -18.89
CA ASN A 53 11.87 -5.44 -19.21
C ASN A 53 10.36 -5.70 -19.28
N ALA A 54 9.96 -6.83 -19.88
CA ALA A 54 8.54 -7.21 -19.94
C ALA A 54 7.97 -7.52 -18.56
N PHE A 55 8.77 -8.17 -17.69
CA PHE A 55 8.39 -8.45 -16.31
C PHE A 55 8.24 -7.18 -15.48
N ASP A 56 9.18 -6.24 -15.58
CA ASP A 56 9.10 -4.97 -14.84
C ASP A 56 7.90 -4.14 -15.29
N THR A 57 7.64 -4.06 -16.60
CA THR A 57 6.44 -3.41 -17.15
C THR A 57 5.16 -4.04 -16.61
N TRP A 58 5.10 -5.37 -16.58
CA TRP A 58 3.95 -6.09 -16.03
C TRP A 58 3.78 -5.84 -14.53
N LYS A 59 4.87 -5.86 -13.76
CA LYS A 59 4.86 -5.60 -12.31
C LYS A 59 4.37 -4.19 -11.99
N GLU A 60 4.84 -3.17 -12.71
CA GLU A 60 4.40 -1.78 -12.54
C GLU A 60 2.92 -1.57 -12.91
N SER A 61 2.38 -2.41 -13.81
CA SER A 61 0.94 -2.42 -14.10
C SER A 61 0.09 -2.90 -12.92
N LEU A 62 0.68 -3.70 -12.02
CA LEU A 62 -0.02 -4.32 -10.87
C LEU A 62 0.22 -3.61 -9.54
N VAL A 63 1.36 -2.94 -9.36
CA VAL A 63 1.70 -2.29 -8.09
C VAL A 63 2.36 -0.95 -8.35
N GLU A 64 1.96 0.07 -7.59
CA GLU A 64 2.60 1.37 -7.53
C GLU A 64 2.93 1.75 -6.08
N ASN A 65 4.01 2.50 -5.84
CA ASN A 65 4.30 3.04 -4.51
C ASN A 65 3.79 4.47 -4.40
N ILE A 66 2.81 4.71 -3.53
CA ILE A 66 2.27 6.04 -3.27
C ILE A 66 2.49 6.37 -1.80
N ASN A 67 3.16 7.49 -1.52
CA ASN A 67 3.43 7.99 -0.17
C ASN A 67 4.08 6.93 0.75
N GLY A 68 4.93 6.07 0.20
CA GLY A 68 5.63 5.00 0.94
C GLY A 68 4.81 3.72 1.16
N ILE A 69 3.65 3.57 0.52
CA ILE A 69 2.81 2.37 0.58
C ILE A 69 2.68 1.75 -0.80
N ASN A 70 2.81 0.43 -0.87
CA ASN A 70 2.49 -0.32 -2.08
C ASN A 70 0.97 -0.39 -2.26
N VAL A 71 0.48 0.15 -3.38
CA VAL A 71 -0.91 0.11 -3.82
C VAL A 71 -1.02 -0.92 -4.93
N TYR A 72 -1.83 -1.94 -4.71
CA TYR A 72 -2.09 -3.02 -5.65
C TYR A 72 -3.27 -2.65 -6.56
N LYS A 73 -3.16 -2.97 -7.85
CA LYS A 73 -4.09 -2.60 -8.91
C LYS A 73 -4.69 -3.85 -9.56
N GLU A 74 -6.02 -3.85 -9.70
CA GLU A 74 -6.79 -4.84 -10.45
C GLU A 74 -7.83 -4.10 -11.30
N GLY A 75 -7.53 -3.93 -12.60
CA GLY A 75 -8.28 -3.00 -13.44
C GLY A 75 -8.19 -1.57 -12.86
N ASN A 76 -9.34 -0.94 -12.61
CA ASN A 76 -9.39 0.38 -11.96
C ASN A 76 -9.40 0.29 -10.43
N VAL A 77 -9.50 -0.89 -9.83
CA VAL A 77 -9.54 -1.06 -8.38
C VAL A 77 -8.13 -0.98 -7.82
N LYS A 78 -7.94 -0.08 -6.86
CA LYS A 78 -6.70 0.14 -6.11
C LYS A 78 -6.91 -0.28 -4.66
N ARG A 79 -5.92 -0.98 -4.09
CA ARG A 79 -5.97 -1.50 -2.72
C ARG A 79 -4.68 -1.24 -1.99
N PHE A 80 -4.79 -0.84 -0.73
CA PHE A 80 -3.65 -0.81 0.18
C PHE A 80 -4.05 -1.14 1.62
N THR A 81 -3.05 -1.40 2.44
CA THR A 81 -3.22 -1.68 3.85
C THR A 81 -2.08 -1.05 4.62
N PHE A 82 -2.36 -0.51 5.80
CA PHE A 82 -1.34 -0.16 6.78
C PHE A 82 -1.81 -0.50 8.19
N ALA A 83 -0.85 -0.74 9.07
CA ALA A 83 -1.10 -1.06 10.47
C ALA A 83 0.01 -0.49 11.34
N THR A 84 -0.33 -0.09 12.57
CA THR A 84 0.64 0.37 13.57
C THR A 84 0.03 0.31 14.97
N THR A 85 0.77 0.81 15.96
CA THR A 85 0.32 1.00 17.33
C THR A 85 0.27 2.48 17.69
N LEU A 86 -0.76 2.89 18.44
CA LEU A 86 -0.86 4.20 19.06
C LEU A 86 -0.38 4.13 20.51
N GLY A 87 0.45 5.10 20.89
CA GLY A 87 0.80 5.30 22.29
C GLY A 87 -0.44 5.67 23.10
N ALA A 88 -0.69 4.95 24.19
CA ALA A 88 -1.80 5.26 25.09
C ALA A 88 -1.33 5.99 26.37
N GLY A 89 -0.05 6.37 26.46
CA GLY A 89 0.49 6.91 27.71
C GLY A 89 0.69 5.84 28.79
N GLY A 90 0.94 6.30 30.02
CA GLY A 90 1.15 5.44 31.20
C GLY A 90 -0.11 5.26 32.04
N TRP A 91 -0.17 4.18 32.81
CA TRP A 91 -1.23 3.92 33.80
C TRP A 91 -0.70 4.14 35.22
N THR A 92 -1.52 4.73 36.09
CA THR A 92 -1.28 4.86 37.53
C THR A 92 -2.45 4.25 38.29
N GLY A 93 -2.18 3.47 39.34
CA GLY A 93 -3.21 2.89 40.20
C GLY A 93 -3.74 3.86 41.25
N ASP A 94 -3.02 4.95 41.51
CA ASP A 94 -3.31 5.90 42.58
C ASP A 94 -4.35 6.96 42.20
N ALA A 95 -4.84 6.92 40.95
CA ALA A 95 -5.80 7.88 40.40
C ALA A 95 -5.34 9.35 40.49
N ASP A 96 -4.03 9.57 40.35
CA ASP A 96 -3.33 10.84 40.50
C ASP A 96 -2.79 11.40 39.17
N GLY A 97 -3.28 10.89 38.05
CA GLY A 97 -2.96 11.37 36.71
C GLY A 97 -3.26 12.87 36.52
N PRO A 98 -2.50 13.57 35.65
CA PRO A 98 -2.59 15.02 35.50
C PRO A 98 -3.89 15.50 34.84
N ASP A 99 -4.66 14.61 34.21
CA ASP A 99 -5.96 14.93 33.59
C ASP A 99 -7.09 14.50 34.54
N SER A 100 -7.88 15.46 35.00
CA SER A 100 -8.96 15.22 35.97
C SER A 100 -10.08 14.33 35.42
N ASP A 101 -10.28 14.31 34.10
CA ASP A 101 -11.27 13.45 33.45
C ASP A 101 -10.74 12.02 33.24
N TYR A 102 -9.41 11.85 33.31
CA TYR A 102 -8.71 10.58 33.11
C TYR A 102 -7.68 10.33 34.21
N ARG A 103 -8.13 10.33 35.47
CA ARG A 103 -7.30 10.23 36.68
C ARG A 103 -6.35 9.02 36.75
N TYR A 104 -6.65 7.92 36.06
CA TYR A 104 -5.78 6.74 36.01
C TYR A 104 -4.72 6.81 34.90
N CYS A 105 -4.72 7.88 34.12
CA CYS A 105 -3.73 8.11 33.06
C CYS A 105 -2.54 8.91 33.58
N ALA A 106 -1.39 8.25 33.75
CA ALA A 106 -0.18 8.88 34.28
C ALA A 106 0.51 9.83 33.28
N ASN A 107 0.37 9.57 31.97
CA ASN A 107 1.01 10.38 30.92
C ASN A 107 0.10 10.48 29.67
N PRO A 108 -0.98 11.29 29.73
CA PRO A 108 -1.95 11.37 28.64
C PRO A 108 -1.29 11.82 27.33
N GLN A 109 -1.72 11.22 26.22
CA GLN A 109 -1.28 11.60 24.88
C GLN A 109 -2.33 12.51 24.22
N PRO A 110 -1.92 13.50 23.42
CA PRO A 110 -2.84 14.18 22.51
C PRO A 110 -3.54 13.18 21.59
N PRO A 111 -4.80 13.44 21.17
CA PRO A 111 -5.50 12.60 20.23
C PRO A 111 -4.73 12.40 18.93
N TYR A 112 -4.83 11.21 18.35
CA TYR A 112 -4.29 10.90 17.04
C TYR A 112 -5.36 11.12 15.97
N PHE A 113 -4.95 11.59 14.80
CA PHE A 113 -5.73 11.56 13.58
C PHE A 113 -5.18 10.47 12.67
N ILE A 114 -6.07 9.57 12.26
CA ILE A 114 -5.78 8.46 11.37
C ILE A 114 -6.40 8.77 10.01
N ASN A 115 -5.55 9.18 9.06
CA ASN A 115 -5.94 9.51 7.70
C ASN A 115 -5.90 8.24 6.84
N MET A 116 -7.06 7.64 6.60
CA MET A 116 -7.19 6.28 6.08
C MET A 116 -7.19 6.21 4.56
N LEU A 117 -7.75 7.22 3.91
CA LEU A 117 -7.80 7.41 2.46
C LEU A 117 -8.06 8.90 2.21
N GLU A 118 -7.36 9.50 1.25
CA GLU A 118 -7.58 10.88 0.84
C GLU A 118 -7.84 10.98 -0.65
N PHE A 119 -8.61 12.01 -1.04
CA PHE A 119 -8.88 12.36 -2.42
C PHE A 119 -8.34 13.77 -2.66
N ILE A 120 -7.32 13.87 -3.51
CA ILE A 120 -6.71 15.16 -3.85
C ILE A 120 -7.32 15.67 -5.14
N SER A 121 -8.03 16.78 -5.07
CA SER A 121 -8.69 17.38 -6.22
C SER A 121 -8.04 18.69 -6.61
N SER A 122 -7.87 18.88 -7.92
CA SER A 122 -7.64 20.18 -8.56
C SER A 122 -8.88 20.68 -9.32
N SER A 123 -9.75 19.76 -9.75
CA SER A 123 -10.98 20.04 -10.53
C SER A 123 -12.13 19.07 -10.26
N SER A 124 -11.87 17.84 -9.81
CA SER A 124 -12.87 16.84 -9.42
C SER A 124 -12.29 15.85 -8.40
N PHE A 125 -13.10 15.33 -7.47
CA PHE A 125 -12.70 14.28 -6.53
C PHE A 125 -12.76 12.85 -7.12
N GLY A 126 -13.40 12.68 -8.28
CA GLY A 126 -13.50 11.40 -8.96
C GLY A 126 -14.36 11.45 -10.22
N GLY A 127 -14.55 10.29 -10.84
CA GLY A 127 -15.38 10.06 -12.02
C GLY A 127 -16.70 9.36 -11.71
N ASN A 128 -17.53 9.21 -12.75
CA ASN A 128 -18.79 8.48 -12.61
C ASN A 128 -18.54 7.01 -12.27
N GLY A 129 -19.23 6.51 -11.25
CA GLY A 129 -19.09 5.12 -10.79
C GLY A 129 -17.89 4.87 -9.88
N ASP A 130 -17.12 5.91 -9.52
CA ASP A 130 -16.05 5.75 -8.55
C ASP A 130 -16.58 5.42 -7.16
N TYR A 131 -15.97 4.42 -6.53
CA TYR A 131 -16.30 4.01 -5.17
C TYR A 131 -15.05 3.94 -4.29
N PHE A 132 -15.30 3.88 -2.99
CA PHE A 132 -14.31 3.50 -2.00
C PHE A 132 -14.93 2.63 -0.91
N LYS A 133 -14.09 1.81 -0.30
CA LYS A 133 -14.35 1.07 0.92
C LYS A 133 -13.13 1.14 1.82
N VAL A 134 -13.34 1.52 3.08
CA VAL A 134 -12.28 1.60 4.09
C VAL A 134 -12.74 0.85 5.33
N GLU A 135 -11.99 -0.16 5.74
CA GLU A 135 -12.21 -0.88 6.99
C GLU A 135 -11.13 -0.50 8.00
N PHE A 136 -11.57 -0.07 9.18
CA PHE A 136 -10.72 0.24 10.32
C PHE A 136 -10.98 -0.76 11.43
N LEU A 137 -9.91 -1.35 11.96
CA LEU A 137 -9.97 -2.24 13.10
C LEU A 137 -8.88 -1.87 14.10
N MET A 138 -9.26 -1.61 15.36
CA MET A 138 -8.34 -1.32 16.46
C MET A 138 -8.63 -2.19 17.68
N THR A 139 -7.58 -2.73 18.29
CA THR A 139 -7.66 -3.56 19.49
C THR A 139 -6.53 -3.27 20.48
N HIS A 140 -6.68 -3.72 21.73
CA HIS A 140 -5.57 -3.86 22.67
C HIS A 140 -5.13 -5.31 22.74
N ARG A 141 -3.84 -5.62 22.52
CA ARG A 141 -3.26 -6.99 22.67
C ARG A 141 -4.05 -8.12 21.99
N GLY A 142 -4.72 -7.84 20.87
CA GLY A 142 -5.55 -8.83 20.17
C GLY A 142 -6.83 -9.21 20.92
N MET A 143 -7.27 -8.43 21.91
CA MET A 143 -8.48 -8.63 22.71
C MET A 143 -9.76 -8.30 21.92
N PHE A 144 -9.88 -8.83 20.70
CA PHE A 144 -10.98 -8.55 19.79
C PHE A 144 -12.36 -8.92 20.38
N ALA A 145 -12.42 -10.03 21.11
CA ALA A 145 -13.66 -10.54 21.72
C ALA A 145 -13.99 -9.91 23.08
N SER A 146 -13.13 -9.04 23.62
CA SER A 146 -13.34 -8.42 24.93
C SER A 146 -14.13 -7.12 24.77
N ASN A 147 -15.20 -6.97 25.56
CA ASN A 147 -15.93 -5.72 25.65
C ASN A 147 -14.98 -4.59 26.09
N GLY A 148 -15.14 -3.42 25.47
CA GLY A 148 -14.35 -2.25 25.81
C GLY A 148 -12.95 -2.19 25.19
N TYR A 149 -12.58 -3.13 24.30
CA TYR A 149 -11.25 -3.17 23.70
C TYR A 149 -11.22 -3.22 22.18
N THR A 150 -12.36 -3.16 21.49
CA THR A 150 -12.41 -3.28 20.02
C THR A 150 -13.17 -2.13 19.39
N ASP A 151 -12.55 -1.49 18.41
CA ASP A 151 -13.20 -0.54 17.51
C ASP A 151 -13.18 -1.14 16.10
N HIS A 152 -14.34 -1.31 15.47
CA HIS A 152 -14.46 -1.87 14.12
C HIS A 152 -15.46 -1.05 13.32
N LEU A 153 -14.97 -0.40 12.26
CA LEU A 153 -15.71 0.57 11.47
C LEU A 153 -15.51 0.26 9.99
N ILE A 154 -16.58 0.39 9.20
CA ILE A 154 -16.52 0.19 7.74
C ILE A 154 -17.15 1.40 7.06
N PHE A 155 -16.35 2.12 6.29
CA PHE A 155 -16.78 3.21 5.42
C PHE A 155 -16.99 2.66 4.02
N THR A 156 -18.12 2.95 3.40
CA THR A 156 -18.38 2.66 1.98
C THR A 156 -18.98 3.88 1.33
N GLY A 157 -18.46 4.32 0.19
CA GLY A 157 -18.94 5.53 -0.44
C GLY A 157 -18.48 5.71 -1.87
N THR A 158 -18.70 6.93 -2.37
CA THR A 158 -18.39 7.33 -3.75
C THR A 158 -17.68 8.67 -3.76
N SER A 159 -16.90 8.90 -4.81
CA SER A 159 -16.23 10.18 -5.06
C SER A 159 -16.53 10.63 -6.48
N ALA A 160 -17.16 11.78 -6.66
CA ALA A 160 -17.44 12.31 -7.99
C ALA A 160 -17.55 13.83 -7.93
N GLN A 161 -17.06 14.51 -8.98
CA GLN A 161 -17.17 15.96 -9.13
C GLN A 161 -16.73 16.72 -7.87
N ASP A 162 -17.66 17.36 -7.17
CA ASP A 162 -17.40 18.17 -5.99
C ASP A 162 -17.73 17.46 -4.66
N SER A 163 -17.90 16.14 -4.66
CA SER A 163 -18.29 15.39 -3.46
C SER A 163 -17.49 14.12 -3.21
N VAL A 164 -17.24 13.88 -1.91
CA VAL A 164 -16.77 12.60 -1.35
C VAL A 164 -17.65 12.31 -0.15
N ALA A 165 -18.50 11.30 -0.29
CA ALA A 165 -19.51 10.96 0.71
C ALA A 165 -19.82 9.47 0.70
N GLY A 166 -20.45 9.00 1.77
CA GLY A 166 -20.78 7.60 1.91
C GLY A 166 -21.54 7.30 3.19
N GLN A 167 -21.44 6.04 3.59
CA GLN A 167 -22.04 5.47 4.77
C GLN A 167 -20.94 4.88 5.66
N LEU A 168 -21.09 5.08 6.97
CA LEU A 168 -20.28 4.48 8.02
C LEU A 168 -21.10 3.42 8.74
N GLU A 169 -20.71 2.15 8.60
CA GLU A 169 -21.22 1.06 9.42
C GLU A 169 -20.38 0.93 10.70
N ILE A 170 -21.03 0.99 11.85
CA ILE A 170 -20.38 0.92 13.16
C ILE A 170 -20.55 -0.51 13.68
N ARG A 171 -19.51 -1.33 13.59
CA ARG A 171 -19.57 -2.73 14.04
C ARG A 171 -19.30 -2.84 15.54
N LYS A 172 -18.30 -2.11 16.04
CA LYS A 172 -17.91 -2.05 17.45
C LYS A 172 -17.27 -0.73 17.81
N VAL A 173 -17.51 -0.27 19.03
CA VAL A 173 -16.84 0.89 19.65
C VAL A 173 -16.34 0.48 21.04
N ALA A 174 -15.07 0.72 21.32
CA ALA A 174 -14.46 0.32 22.59
C ALA A 174 -14.90 1.24 23.74
N ASN A 175 -15.04 2.54 23.46
CA ASN A 175 -15.39 3.54 24.47
C ASN A 175 -16.08 4.75 23.82
N ASP A 176 -17.12 5.27 24.47
CA ASP A 176 -17.93 6.39 23.96
C ASP A 176 -17.16 7.70 23.72
N LYS A 177 -15.93 7.82 24.24
CA LYS A 177 -15.08 9.00 24.10
C LYS A 177 -13.81 8.75 23.30
N SER A 178 -13.55 7.51 22.84
CA SER A 178 -12.26 7.18 22.23
C SER A 178 -12.18 7.48 20.74
N VAL A 179 -13.27 7.37 19.98
CA VAL A 179 -13.22 7.50 18.51
C VAL A 179 -14.30 8.44 17.98
N SER A 180 -13.92 9.38 17.12
CA SER A 180 -14.85 10.20 16.35
C SER A 180 -14.47 10.25 14.87
N VAL A 181 -15.46 10.39 13.99
CA VAL A 181 -15.21 10.76 12.59
C VAL A 181 -14.83 12.22 12.56
N PHE A 182 -13.70 12.53 11.94
CA PHE A 182 -13.23 13.90 11.80
C PHE A 182 -13.43 14.39 10.36
N ILE A 183 -14.10 15.53 10.21
CA ILE A 183 -14.43 16.13 8.91
C ILE A 183 -13.89 17.56 8.88
N SER A 184 -13.00 17.81 7.92
CA SER A 184 -12.52 19.15 7.55
C SER A 184 -12.91 19.40 6.10
N GLU A 185 -13.79 20.36 5.86
CA GLU A 185 -14.31 20.71 4.54
C GLU A 185 -14.26 22.23 4.34
N PRO A 186 -14.19 22.72 3.10
CA PRO A 186 -14.06 24.16 2.84
C PRO A 186 -15.33 24.90 3.26
N ASN A 187 -15.17 26.15 3.68
CA ASN A 187 -16.26 27.07 4.05
C ASN A 187 -17.17 26.58 5.21
N ASN A 188 -16.79 25.52 5.92
CA ASN A 188 -17.49 25.05 7.10
C ASN A 188 -16.53 24.93 8.29
N PRO A 189 -17.02 25.16 9.52
CA PRO A 189 -16.32 24.72 10.71
C PRO A 189 -16.06 23.22 10.66
N GLU A 190 -14.92 22.81 11.19
CA GLU A 190 -14.57 21.40 11.33
C GLU A 190 -15.60 20.68 12.20
N LYS A 191 -15.95 19.46 11.82
CA LYS A 191 -16.99 18.67 12.46
C LYS A 191 -16.40 17.38 13.01
N GLU A 192 -16.87 16.99 14.19
CA GLU A 192 -16.58 15.70 14.80
C GLU A 192 -17.90 14.96 15.04
N ILE A 193 -18.02 13.75 14.52
CA ILE A 193 -19.14 12.86 14.82
C ILE A 193 -18.63 11.83 15.83
N GLN A 194 -18.98 12.02 17.10
CA GLN A 194 -18.60 11.09 18.17
C GLN A 194 -19.22 9.72 17.92
N LEU A 195 -18.40 8.67 17.98
CA LEU A 195 -18.88 7.30 17.88
C LEU A 195 -19.03 6.74 19.30
N THR A 196 -20.21 6.21 19.59
CA THR A 196 -20.57 5.65 20.89
C THR A 196 -21.07 4.23 20.73
N ASN A 197 -21.08 3.49 21.83
CA ASN A 197 -21.55 2.12 21.90
C ASN A 197 -23.04 2.00 21.53
N GLU A 198 -23.83 3.06 21.73
CA GLU A 198 -25.25 3.12 21.33
C GLU A 198 -25.42 3.11 19.80
N LEU A 199 -24.39 3.51 19.05
CA LEU A 199 -24.40 3.50 17.59
C LEU A 199 -23.97 2.16 17.00
N GLU A 200 -23.59 1.16 17.82
CA GLU A 200 -23.24 -0.18 17.32
C GLU A 200 -24.40 -0.81 16.52
N GLY A 201 -24.08 -1.37 15.36
CA GLY A 201 -25.04 -1.95 14.42
C GLY A 201 -25.76 -0.93 13.54
N THR A 202 -25.51 0.38 13.73
CA THR A 202 -26.12 1.43 12.91
C THR A 202 -25.27 1.79 11.68
N VAL A 203 -25.91 2.51 10.75
CA VAL A 203 -25.28 3.07 9.56
C VAL A 203 -25.50 4.58 9.54
N LEU A 204 -24.41 5.36 9.54
CA LEU A 204 -24.46 6.81 9.52
C LEU A 204 -24.08 7.37 8.15
N PRO A 205 -24.85 8.32 7.58
CA PRO A 205 -24.38 9.06 6.42
C PRO A 205 -23.24 10.00 6.80
N VAL A 206 -22.18 10.04 5.99
CA VAL A 206 -21.02 10.90 6.20
C VAL A 206 -20.63 11.58 4.91
N ALA A 207 -20.32 12.87 4.98
CA ALA A 207 -19.78 13.64 3.87
C ALA A 207 -18.43 14.22 4.29
N PHE A 208 -17.36 13.76 3.64
CA PHE A 208 -16.01 14.31 3.81
C PHE A 208 -15.78 15.52 2.91
N ARG A 209 -16.58 15.60 1.85
CA ARG A 209 -16.83 16.82 1.08
C ARG A 209 -18.28 16.83 0.61
N ALA A 210 -19.09 17.72 1.17
CA ALA A 210 -20.46 17.93 0.70
C ALA A 210 -20.50 18.71 -0.62
N ILE A 211 -21.56 18.55 -1.41
CA ILE A 211 -21.79 19.30 -2.65
C ILE A 211 -21.88 20.81 -2.34
N GLY A 212 -21.37 21.64 -3.25
CA GLY A 212 -21.57 23.10 -3.21
C GLY A 212 -20.68 23.88 -2.23
N GLN A 213 -19.72 23.24 -1.54
CA GLN A 213 -18.89 23.90 -0.52
C GLN A 213 -17.67 24.68 -1.07
N GLY A 214 -17.69 25.15 -2.32
CA GLY A 214 -16.60 25.98 -2.89
C GLY A 214 -15.78 25.31 -4.00
N SER A 215 -14.62 25.87 -4.34
CA SER A 215 -13.82 25.44 -5.50
C SER A 215 -13.36 23.98 -5.38
N HIS A 216 -13.20 23.31 -6.52
CA HIS A 216 -12.82 21.91 -6.61
C HIS A 216 -11.35 21.64 -6.21
N LYS A 217 -10.67 22.58 -5.53
CA LYS A 217 -9.29 22.41 -5.09
C LYS A 217 -9.23 22.10 -3.60
N GLY A 218 -8.59 20.99 -3.25
CA GLY A 218 -8.32 20.61 -1.87
C GLY A 218 -8.35 19.10 -1.66
N ILE A 219 -8.41 18.70 -0.39
CA ILE A 219 -8.21 17.32 0.02
C ILE A 219 -9.36 16.87 0.90
N ALA A 220 -10.19 15.96 0.37
CA ALA A 220 -11.22 15.27 1.15
C ALA A 220 -10.59 14.03 1.80
N ARG A 221 -10.66 13.92 3.13
CA ARG A 221 -10.05 12.81 3.87
C ARG A 221 -11.07 12.02 4.66
N ILE A 222 -10.96 10.70 4.56
CA ILE A 222 -11.64 9.78 5.47
C ILE A 222 -10.73 9.65 6.69
N ALA A 223 -11.05 10.41 7.73
CA ALA A 223 -10.22 10.53 8.92
C ALA A 223 -11.00 10.16 10.19
N LEU A 224 -10.30 9.48 11.09
CA LEU A 224 -10.75 9.27 12.47
C LEU A 224 -9.89 10.09 13.40
N LYS A 225 -10.51 10.69 14.41
CA LYS A 225 -9.82 11.17 15.61
C LYS A 225 -9.93 10.09 16.67
N VAL A 226 -8.80 9.72 17.26
CA VAL A 226 -8.68 8.67 18.27
C VAL A 226 -8.05 9.27 19.52
N ASP A 227 -8.85 9.39 20.58
CA ASP A 227 -8.39 9.70 21.93
C ASP A 227 -7.99 8.41 22.65
N THR A 228 -6.72 8.30 23.01
CA THR A 228 -6.20 7.10 23.69
C THR A 228 -6.29 7.20 25.21
N ARG A 229 -6.69 8.35 25.78
CA ARG A 229 -6.79 8.57 27.23
C ARG A 229 -7.73 7.60 27.95
N PRO A 230 -8.90 7.21 27.40
CA PRO A 230 -9.74 6.16 28.00
C PRO A 230 -9.03 4.81 28.17
N HIS A 231 -7.91 4.60 27.47
CA HIS A 231 -7.16 3.34 27.45
C HIS A 231 -5.72 3.52 27.92
N CYS A 232 -5.43 4.47 28.83
CA CYS A 232 -4.05 4.66 29.28
C CYS A 232 -3.41 3.42 29.88
N GLY A 233 -2.13 3.20 29.55
CA GLY A 233 -1.40 1.96 29.82
C GLY A 233 -1.82 0.76 28.96
N SER A 234 -2.82 0.92 28.09
CA SER A 234 -3.32 -0.11 27.16
C SER A 234 -3.08 0.30 25.71
N THR A 235 -1.84 0.16 25.23
CA THR A 235 -1.44 0.43 23.83
C THR A 235 -2.44 -0.15 22.83
N ARG A 236 -2.83 0.66 21.85
CA ARG A 236 -3.86 0.32 20.86
C ARG A 236 -3.21 -0.01 19.53
N ALA A 237 -3.35 -1.24 19.05
CA ALA A 237 -2.90 -1.64 17.72
C ALA A 237 -4.06 -1.53 16.74
N PHE A 238 -3.83 -0.97 15.55
CA PHE A 238 -4.86 -0.86 14.53
C PHE A 238 -4.36 -1.25 13.14
N ARG A 239 -5.33 -1.54 12.28
CA ARG A 239 -5.16 -1.80 10.86
C ARG A 239 -6.22 -1.05 10.07
N VAL A 240 -5.82 -0.53 8.92
CA VAL A 240 -6.68 0.08 7.90
C VAL A 240 -6.54 -0.72 6.61
N ASN A 241 -7.67 -1.14 6.05
CA ASN A 241 -7.75 -1.71 4.70
C ASN A 241 -8.54 -0.75 3.82
N SER A 242 -7.94 -0.26 2.74
CA SER A 242 -8.58 0.67 1.81
C SER A 242 -8.65 0.07 0.42
N GLU A 243 -9.82 0.20 -0.20
CA GLU A 243 -10.11 -0.15 -1.59
C GLU A 243 -10.80 1.05 -2.25
N TYR A 244 -10.40 1.44 -3.45
CA TYR A 244 -10.99 2.59 -4.15
C TYR A 244 -10.72 2.52 -5.65
N THR A 245 -11.47 3.27 -6.46
CA THR A 245 -11.26 3.33 -7.92
C THR A 245 -10.84 4.69 -8.44
N SER A 246 -11.07 5.76 -7.66
CA SER A 246 -10.75 7.11 -8.10
C SER A 246 -9.28 7.29 -8.42
N VAL A 247 -9.01 7.92 -9.55
CA VAL A 247 -7.65 8.34 -9.94
C VAL A 247 -7.09 9.39 -8.98
N ASN A 248 -7.96 10.11 -8.28
CA ASN A 248 -7.60 11.16 -7.32
C ASN A 248 -7.50 10.62 -5.88
N GLY A 249 -7.85 9.34 -5.65
CA GLY A 249 -7.70 8.66 -4.37
C GLY A 249 -6.28 8.18 -4.13
N GLN A 250 -5.80 8.26 -2.90
CA GLN A 250 -4.48 7.76 -2.49
C GLN A 250 -4.34 7.54 -0.98
N PRO A 251 -3.36 6.72 -0.53
CA PRO A 251 -2.93 6.73 0.86
C PRO A 251 -2.38 8.11 1.23
N SER A 252 -2.70 8.62 2.42
CA SER A 252 -2.17 9.91 2.88
C SER A 252 -0.66 9.87 3.14
N THR A 253 0.02 11.00 3.01
CA THR A 253 1.41 11.17 3.47
C THR A 253 1.49 11.07 4.99
N ASN A 254 0.63 11.82 5.70
CA ASN A 254 0.57 11.87 7.16
C ASN A 254 -0.54 10.95 7.69
N ARG A 255 -0.35 9.64 7.55
CA ARG A 255 -1.38 8.63 7.89
C ARG A 255 -1.74 8.59 9.38
N ILE A 256 -0.75 8.78 10.24
CA ILE A 256 -0.94 8.93 11.68
C ILE A 256 -0.25 10.22 12.09
N THR A 257 -1.00 11.13 12.67
CA THR A 257 -0.48 12.41 13.16
C THR A 257 -1.24 12.82 14.42
N GLN A 258 -0.68 13.73 15.21
CA GLN A 258 -1.40 14.42 16.29
C GLN A 258 -1.79 15.85 15.87
N GLU A 259 -1.42 16.25 14.65
CA GLU A 259 -1.87 17.49 14.03
C GLU A 259 -3.21 17.26 13.35
N LYS A 260 -4.11 18.23 13.52
CA LYS A 260 -5.45 18.18 12.94
C LYS A 260 -5.36 18.28 11.41
N PRO A 261 -5.95 17.34 10.65
CA PRO A 261 -5.99 17.44 9.19
C PRO A 261 -6.76 18.68 8.74
N HIS A 262 -6.27 19.37 7.72
CA HIS A 262 -6.93 20.55 7.18
C HIS A 262 -7.30 20.33 5.71
N TRP A 263 -8.40 20.92 5.24
CA TRP A 263 -8.84 20.79 3.83
C TRP A 263 -7.73 21.09 2.81
N GLU A 264 -6.82 22.00 3.13
CA GLU A 264 -5.74 22.43 2.25
C GLU A 264 -4.44 21.64 2.41
N SER A 265 -4.24 20.91 3.51
CA SER A 265 -2.95 20.29 3.89
C SER A 265 -3.07 19.09 4.81
#